data_AF-A0A5J5IK30-F1
#
_entry.id   AF-A0A5J5IK30-F1
#
_cell.length_a   1.000
_cell.length_b   1.000
_cell.length_c   1.000
_cell.angle_alpha   90.00
_cell.angle_beta   90.00
_cell.angle_gamma   90.00
#
_symmetry.space_group_name_H-M   'P 1'
#
loop_
_entity.id
_entity.type
_entity.pdbx_description
1 polymer ?
#
loop_
_entity_poly.entity_id
_entity_poly.type
_entity_poly.pdbx_seq_one_letter_code
_entity_poly.pdbx_strand_id
1 'polypeptide(L)' 'MHKEIGEFKPDLLILDIYLAGLDGREICKNLRQHPETNNFPILLTSTVPAFWLSINLT' A
#
# COMPACT_ATOMS: atom_id res chain seq x y z
N MET A 1 -9.53 -4.90 9.39
CA MET A 1 -8.54 -4.93 8.28
C MET A 1 -7.93 -6.32 8.05
N HIS A 2 -6.88 -6.78 8.77
CA HIS A 2 -6.24 -8.08 8.47
C HIS A 2 -7.21 -9.26 8.51
N LYS A 3 -8.15 -9.28 9.47
CA LYS A 3 -9.19 -10.30 9.59
C LYS A 3 -10.14 -10.31 8.38
N GLU A 4 -10.62 -9.14 7.97
CA GLU A 4 -11.52 -9.01 6.80
C GLU A 4 -10.81 -9.43 5.51
N ILE A 5 -9.53 -9.07 5.35
CA ILE A 5 -8.72 -9.51 4.21
C ILE A 5 -8.53 -11.03 4.24
N GLY A 6 -8.25 -11.61 5.40
CA GLY A 6 -8.11 -13.05 5.58
C GLY A 6 -9.41 -13.84 5.33
N GLU A 7 -10.56 -13.26 5.63
CA GLU A 7 -11.88 -13.83 5.34
C GLU A 7 -12.25 -13.69 3.86
N PHE A 8 -11.99 -12.51 3.27
CA PHE A 8 -12.26 -12.24 1.85
C PHE A 8 -11.30 -12.97 0.89
N LYS A 9 -10.06 -13.22 1.32
CA LYS A 9 -8.99 -13.89 0.56
C LYS A 9 -8.77 -13.31 -0.84
N PRO A 10 -8.38 -12.02 -0.96
CA PRO A 10 -8.12 -11.44 -2.25
C PRO A 10 -6.87 -12.06 -2.89
N ASP A 11 -6.89 -12.17 -4.22
CA ASP A 11 -5.70 -12.55 -5.00
C ASP A 11 -4.66 -11.42 -5.08
N LEU A 12 -5.06 -10.17 -4.83
CA LEU A 12 -4.19 -8.98 -4.86
C LEU A 12 -4.79 -7.82 -4.04
N LEU A 13 -3.95 -7.15 -3.24
CA LEU A 13 -4.27 -5.83 -2.68
C LEU A 13 -3.50 -4.74 -3.42
N ILE A 14 -4.19 -3.70 -3.87
CA ILE A 14 -3.59 -2.48 -4.40
C ILE A 14 -3.63 -1.44 -3.29
N LEU A 15 -2.48 -0.88 -2.94
CA LEU A 15 -2.33 0.03 -1.82
C LEU A 15 -1.53 1.26 -2.24
N ASP A 16 -2.11 2.44 -2.08
CA ASP A 16 -1.38 3.69 -2.28
C ASP A 16 -0.33 3.88 -1.18
N ILE A 17 0.85 4.38 -1.53
CA ILE A 17 1.91 4.75 -0.59
C ILE A 17 1.51 6.04 0.15
N TYR A 18 0.91 7.00 -0.55
CA TYR A 18 0.58 8.31 0.02
C TYR A 18 -0.90 8.41 0.35
N LEU A 19 -1.31 7.72 1.41
CA LEU A 19 -2.66 7.83 1.94
C LEU A 19 -2.76 9.11 2.76
N ALA A 20 -3.87 9.83 2.69
CA ALA A 20 -4.05 11.13 3.34
C ALA A 20 -3.73 11.09 4.87
N GLY A 21 -2.48 11.40 5.23
CA GLY A 21 -1.96 11.35 6.59
C GLY A 21 -1.41 9.99 7.06
N LEU A 22 -1.31 8.98 6.19
CA LEU A 22 -0.79 7.63 6.51
C LEU A 22 0.21 7.16 5.45
N ASP A 23 1.26 6.46 5.87
CA ASP A 23 2.19 5.79 4.95
C ASP A 23 1.70 4.37 4.65
N GLY A 24 1.32 4.10 3.40
CA GLY A 24 0.89 2.78 2.95
C GLY A 24 1.97 1.69 3.14
N ARG A 25 3.24 2.07 3.27
CA ARG A 25 4.33 1.13 3.60
C ARG A 25 4.20 0.61 5.03
N GLU A 26 3.77 1.43 5.97
CA GLU A 26 3.55 1.01 7.36
C GLU A 26 2.37 0.06 7.45
N ILE A 27 1.30 0.33 6.70
CA ILE A 27 0.15 -0.57 6.56
C ILE A 27 0.61 -1.93 5.99
N CYS A 28 1.39 -1.91 4.91
CA CYS A 28 1.95 -3.13 4.32
C CYS A 28 2.81 -3.91 5.34
N LYS A 29 3.68 -3.21 6.07
CA LYS A 29 4.50 -3.82 7.13
C LYS A 29 3.65 -4.47 8.22
N ASN A 30 2.58 -3.81 8.66
CA ASN A 30 1.66 -4.37 9.64
C ASN A 30 0.95 -5.62 9.08
N LEU A 31 0.43 -5.58 7.86
CA LEU A 31 -0.19 -6.74 7.21
C LEU A 31 0.76 -7.95 7.12
N ARG A 32 2.06 -7.72 6.88
CA ARG A 32 3.07 -8.79 6.83
C ARG A 32 3.37 -9.44 8.19
N GLN A 33 3.00 -8.80 9.31
CA GLN A 33 3.19 -9.35 10.66
C GLN A 33 2.11 -10.37 11.05
N HIS A 34 1.03 -10.46 10.27
CA HIS A 34 -0.14 -11.28 10.58
C HIS A 34 -0.19 -12.53 9.69
N PRO A 35 -0.35 -13.75 10.25
CA PRO A 35 -0.36 -15.01 9.48
C PRO A 35 -1.38 -15.03 8.33
N GLU A 36 -2.56 -14.45 8.55
CA GLU A 36 -3.65 -14.35 7.59
C GLU A 36 -3.34 -13.48 6.36
N THR A 37 -2.37 -12.57 6.47
CA THR A 37 -2.04 -11.59 5.44
C THR A 37 -0.55 -11.57 5.06
N ASN A 38 0.27 -12.49 5.59
CA ASN A 38 1.72 -12.43 5.36
C ASN A 38 2.16 -12.88 3.96
N ASN A 39 1.36 -13.68 3.24
CA ASN A 39 1.81 -14.39 2.04
C ASN A 39 1.13 -13.95 0.75
N PHE A 40 0.08 -13.15 0.81
CA PHE A 40 -0.63 -12.71 -0.39
C PHE A 40 0.05 -11.49 -1.03
N PRO A 41 -0.10 -11.26 -2.35
CA PRO A 41 0.61 -10.19 -3.02
C PRO A 41 -0.03 -8.82 -2.73
N ILE A 42 0.84 -7.82 -2.51
CA ILE A 42 0.46 -6.43 -2.28
C ILE A 42 1.19 -5.58 -3.30
N LEU A 43 0.46 -4.89 -4.17
CA LEU A 43 0.99 -3.92 -5.12
C LEU A 43 0.94 -2.53 -4.48
N LEU A 44 2.11 -2.01 -4.10
CA LEU A 44 2.25 -0.64 -3.67
C LEU A 44 2.28 0.28 -4.90
N THR A 45 1.40 1.27 -4.92
CA THR A 45 1.33 2.28 -5.98
C THR A 45 1.60 3.65 -5.41
N SER A 46 2.23 4.53 -6.17
CA SER A 46 2.24 5.95 -5.84
C SER A 46 2.05 6.77 -7.10
N THR A 47 1.39 7.91 -6.96
CA THR A 47 1.38 8.93 -8.00
C THR A 47 2.38 10.01 -7.62
N VAL A 48 3.35 10.27 -8.48
CA VAL A 48 4.10 11.52 -8.43
C VAL A 48 3.24 12.59 -9.13
N PRO A 49 2.84 13.68 -8.46
CA PRO A 49 2.12 14.74 -9.15
C PRO A 49 3.05 15.34 -10.22
N ALA A 50 2.55 15.49 -11.45
CA ALA A 50 3.33 16.01 -12.58
C ALA A 50 4.02 17.36 -12.28
N PHE A 51 3.41 18.16 -11.40
CA PHE A 51 4.00 19.39 -10.88
C PHE A 51 5.40 19.18 -10.28
N TRP A 52 5.65 18.09 -9.55
CA TRP A 52 6.96 17.80 -8.93
C TRP A 52 8.08 17.51 -9.92
N LEU A 53 7.74 17.10 -11.15
CA LEU A 53 8.73 16.93 -12.21
C LEU A 53 9.21 18.30 -12.73
N SER A 54 8.36 19.34 -12.72
CA SER A 54 8.76 20.68 -13.18
C SER A 54 9.70 21.42 -12.21
N ILE A 55 9.53 21.23 -10.89
CA ILE A 55 10.33 21.93 -9.86
C ILE A 55 11.74 21.37 -9.66
N ASN A 56 12.07 20.19 -10.19
CA ASN A 56 13.44 19.64 -10.16
C ASN A 56 14.16 19.69 -11.51
N LEU A 57 13.51 20.27 -12.53
CA LEU A 57 14.07 20.43 -13.89
C LEU A 57 14.43 21.89 -14.21
N THR A 58 14.48 22.78 -13.20
CA THR A 58 14.92 24.17 -13.30
C THR A 58 15.92 24.48 -12.20
#